data_AF-A0A7Z9N649-F1
#
_entry.id   AF-A0A7Z9N649-F1
#
_cell.length_a   1.000
_cell.length_b   1.000
_cell.length_c   1.000
_cell.angle_alpha   90.00
_cell.angle_beta   90.00
_cell.angle_gamma   90.00
#
_symmetry.space_group_name_H-M   'P 1'
#
loop_
_entity.id
_entity.type
_entity.pdbx_description
1 polymer ?
#
loop_
_entity_poly.entity_id
_entity_poly.type
_entity_poly.pdbx_seq_one_letter_code
_entity_poly.pdbx_strand_id
1 'polypeptide(L)'
;MLKIFNLLICFSLLEYVIGQQTSLIKSIDLLVTPGGSKEIGTLEDGIVVTKLKRDPSGKYVKISLEGYVLADALKDANISLSVGDVQIADQVKYKLLNARINGKKVFLKVQVTNQRFKVFDFTAITLLKVYGDDGNQGELNPFESINTVVYGLEESDAVDVDLVFDFEESPKNIELRCISEMTDGEKVFFRLGF
;
A
#
# COMPACT_ATOMS: atom_id res chain seq x y z
N MET A 1 24.12 37.22 -3.19
CA MET A 1 24.82 35.93 -3.40
C MET A 1 24.21 34.82 -2.52
N LEU A 2 22.86 34.76 -2.40
CA LEU A 2 22.13 33.89 -1.45
C LEU A 2 20.91 33.21 -2.12
N LYS A 3 20.96 33.01 -3.44
CA LYS A 3 19.86 32.38 -4.21
C LYS A 3 20.26 31.05 -4.87
N ILE A 4 21.55 30.71 -4.89
CA ILE A 4 22.05 29.47 -5.51
C ILE A 4 22.16 28.32 -4.48
N PHE A 5 22.27 28.64 -3.18
CA PHE A 5 22.46 27.61 -2.14
C PHE A 5 21.17 26.83 -1.80
N ASN A 6 19.98 27.41 -2.04
CA ASN A 6 18.70 26.74 -1.78
C ASN A 6 18.20 25.87 -2.96
N LEU A 7 18.85 25.92 -4.13
CA LEU A 7 18.48 25.05 -5.27
C LEU A 7 19.21 23.70 -5.21
N LEU A 8 20.33 23.61 -4.48
CA LEU A 8 21.08 22.37 -4.33
C LEU A 8 20.54 21.44 -3.22
N ILE A 9 19.70 21.97 -2.32
CA ILE A 9 19.11 21.21 -1.20
C ILE A 9 17.80 20.49 -1.59
N CYS A 10 17.20 20.82 -2.74
CA CYS A 10 15.98 20.12 -3.19
C CYS A 10 16.25 18.83 -4.00
N PHE A 11 17.51 18.46 -4.23
CA PHE A 11 17.87 17.22 -4.94
C PHE A 11 18.28 16.05 -4.01
N SER A 12 18.22 16.21 -2.69
CA SER A 12 18.69 15.20 -1.74
C SER A 12 17.64 14.20 -1.22
N LEU A 13 16.45 14.11 -1.84
CA LEU A 13 15.40 13.17 -1.38
C LEU A 13 14.79 12.28 -2.47
N LEU A 14 15.42 12.20 -3.63
CA LEU A 14 15.17 11.10 -4.56
C LEU A 14 16.42 10.23 -4.63
N GLU A 15 16.66 9.47 -3.56
CA GLU A 15 17.38 8.21 -3.70
C GLU A 15 16.48 7.26 -4.52
N TYR A 16 16.42 7.48 -5.84
CA TYR A 16 16.12 6.40 -6.75
C TYR A 16 17.26 5.40 -6.56
N VAL A 17 17.06 4.43 -5.68
CA VAL A 17 17.91 3.25 -5.60
C VAL A 17 17.70 2.50 -6.91
N ILE A 18 18.43 2.90 -7.94
CA ILE A 18 18.53 2.13 -9.19
C ILE A 18 19.32 0.88 -8.81
N GLY A 19 18.59 -0.17 -8.44
CA GLY A 19 19.20 -1.42 -8.05
C GLY A 19 19.89 -2.06 -9.26
N GLN A 20 21.17 -2.41 -9.12
CA GLN A 20 21.91 -3.08 -10.19
C GLN A 20 21.73 -4.59 -10.09
N GLN A 21 21.26 -5.22 -11.16
CA GLN A 21 21.17 -6.67 -11.24
C GLN A 21 22.54 -7.34 -11.36
N THR A 22 22.71 -8.50 -10.73
CA THR A 22 23.88 -9.36 -10.87
C THR A 22 23.49 -10.80 -10.60
N SER A 23 24.20 -11.75 -11.19
CA SER A 23 24.11 -13.16 -10.79
C SER A 23 24.98 -13.42 -9.56
N LEU A 24 24.53 -14.34 -8.71
CA LEU A 24 25.39 -15.00 -7.74
C LEU A 24 26.42 -15.87 -8.45
N ILE A 25 27.61 -16.00 -7.85
CA ILE A 25 28.72 -16.83 -8.33
C ILE A 25 28.95 -18.07 -7.46
N LYS A 26 28.12 -18.24 -6.42
CA LYS A 26 28.10 -19.36 -5.49
C LYS A 26 26.80 -19.32 -4.68
N SER A 27 26.39 -20.48 -4.18
CA SER A 27 25.27 -20.56 -3.26
C SER A 27 25.55 -19.82 -1.95
N ILE A 28 24.53 -19.18 -1.37
CA ILE A 28 24.66 -18.41 -0.15
C ILE A 28 23.37 -18.38 0.67
N ASP A 29 23.53 -18.40 1.99
CA ASP A 29 22.44 -18.27 2.95
C ASP A 29 21.92 -16.83 3.00
N LEU A 30 20.60 -16.69 3.00
CA LEU A 30 19.89 -15.43 3.17
C LEU A 30 19.71 -15.15 4.66
N LEU A 31 20.29 -14.04 5.10
CA LEU A 31 20.22 -13.59 6.49
C LEU A 31 19.24 -12.44 6.63
N VAL A 32 18.47 -12.43 7.73
CA VAL A 32 17.56 -11.30 8.06
C VAL A 32 18.36 -10.01 8.30
N THR A 33 19.53 -10.14 8.94
CA THR A 33 20.43 -9.02 9.24
C THR A 33 21.88 -9.40 8.92
N PRO A 34 22.74 -8.42 8.60
CA PRO A 34 24.16 -8.66 8.35
C PRO A 34 24.83 -9.37 9.54
N GLY A 35 25.35 -10.60 9.31
CA GLY A 35 25.97 -11.41 10.35
C GLY A 35 25.02 -11.98 11.40
N GLY A 36 23.70 -11.93 11.15
CA GLY A 36 22.69 -12.53 12.02
C GLY A 36 22.73 -14.05 12.01
N SER A 37 22.26 -14.68 13.08
CA SER A 37 22.14 -16.13 13.22
C SER A 37 20.86 -16.71 12.60
N LYS A 38 19.92 -15.86 12.21
CA LYS A 38 18.64 -16.27 11.61
C LYS A 38 18.75 -16.27 10.09
N GLU A 39 18.83 -17.47 9.53
CA GLU A 39 18.71 -17.76 8.11
C GLU A 39 17.22 -17.91 7.72
N ILE A 40 16.88 -17.41 6.53
CA ILE A 40 15.52 -17.50 5.96
C ILE A 40 15.45 -18.33 4.68
N GLY A 41 16.57 -18.90 4.26
CA GLY A 41 16.70 -19.79 3.10
C GLY A 41 18.07 -19.64 2.44
N THR A 42 18.30 -20.42 1.39
CA THR A 42 19.54 -20.39 0.61
C THR A 42 19.22 -20.00 -0.83
N LEU A 43 20.08 -19.19 -1.45
CA LEU A 43 20.05 -18.96 -2.89
C LEU A 43 21.13 -19.81 -3.54
N GLU A 44 20.78 -20.45 -4.65
CA GLU A 44 21.73 -21.21 -5.45
C GLU A 44 22.61 -20.29 -6.31
N ASP A 45 23.72 -20.87 -6.80
CA ASP A 45 24.57 -20.23 -7.80
C ASP A 45 23.77 -19.85 -9.06
N GLY A 46 24.16 -18.75 -9.71
CA GLY A 46 23.53 -18.26 -10.93
C GLY A 46 22.24 -17.46 -10.75
N ILE A 47 21.60 -17.48 -9.57
CA ILE A 47 20.39 -16.68 -9.31
C ILE A 47 20.68 -15.18 -9.49
N VAL A 48 19.81 -14.51 -10.24
CA VAL A 48 19.88 -13.06 -10.48
C VAL A 48 19.21 -12.33 -9.32
N VAL A 49 19.94 -11.37 -8.76
CA VAL A 49 19.47 -10.54 -7.63
C VAL A 49 19.66 -9.07 -7.95
N THR A 50 18.82 -8.22 -7.38
CA THR A 50 18.95 -6.77 -7.50
C THR A 50 19.68 -6.22 -6.28
N LYS A 51 20.85 -5.60 -6.48
CA LYS A 51 21.64 -5.00 -5.39
C LYS A 51 21.02 -3.66 -4.97
N LEU A 52 20.69 -3.52 -3.68
CA LEU A 52 20.09 -2.30 -3.13
C LEU A 52 21.13 -1.39 -2.47
N LYS A 53 21.88 -1.92 -1.50
CA LYS A 53 22.93 -1.16 -0.80
C LYS A 53 23.97 -2.08 -0.18
N ARG A 54 25.16 -1.55 0.09
CA ARG A 54 26.19 -2.24 0.88
C ARG A 54 26.00 -1.88 2.36
N ASP A 55 26.25 -2.84 3.25
CA ASP A 55 26.21 -2.59 4.69
C ASP A 55 27.44 -1.77 5.15
N PRO A 56 27.41 -1.14 6.34
CA PRO A 56 28.53 -0.33 6.84
C PRO A 56 29.87 -1.08 6.96
N SER A 57 29.85 -2.39 7.21
CA SER A 57 31.09 -3.19 7.27
C SER A 57 31.69 -3.48 5.89
N GLY A 58 30.90 -3.30 4.83
CA GLY A 58 31.29 -3.61 3.46
C GLY A 58 31.20 -5.09 3.09
N LYS A 59 30.96 -5.98 4.06
CA LYS A 59 30.96 -7.43 3.88
C LYS A 59 29.68 -7.97 3.25
N TYR A 60 28.57 -7.28 3.45
CA TYR A 60 27.24 -7.70 3.01
C TYR A 60 26.63 -6.69 2.04
N VAL A 61 25.87 -7.21 1.08
CA VAL A 61 25.06 -6.40 0.16
C VAL A 61 23.60 -6.75 0.41
N LYS A 62 22.80 -5.74 0.75
CA LYS A 62 21.34 -5.87 0.78
C LYS A 62 20.85 -6.05 -0.65
N ILE A 63 20.06 -7.08 -0.88
CA ILE A 63 19.48 -7.41 -2.17
C ILE A 63 17.94 -7.39 -2.11
N SER A 64 17.28 -7.27 -3.26
CA SER A 64 15.89 -7.68 -3.45
C SER A 64 15.81 -8.87 -4.40
N LEU A 65 14.76 -9.66 -4.22
CA LEU A 65 14.41 -10.83 -5.01
C LEU A 65 12.98 -10.65 -5.50
N GLU A 66 12.72 -11.05 -6.73
CA GLU A 66 11.38 -11.17 -7.28
C GLU A 66 11.08 -12.67 -7.45
N GLY A 67 9.91 -13.10 -7.00
CA GLY A 67 9.53 -14.51 -7.02
C GLY A 67 8.02 -14.66 -6.94
N TYR A 68 7.56 -15.87 -7.23
CA TYR A 68 6.15 -16.23 -7.21
C TYR A 68 5.90 -17.24 -6.11
N VAL A 69 4.76 -17.11 -5.44
CA VAL A 69 4.24 -18.09 -4.48
C VAL A 69 2.81 -18.44 -4.87
N LEU A 70 2.32 -19.59 -4.42
CA LEU A 70 0.91 -19.94 -4.61
C LEU A 70 0.04 -18.97 -3.82
N ALA A 71 -1.04 -18.50 -4.43
CA ALA A 71 -1.95 -17.55 -3.81
C ALA A 71 -2.61 -18.11 -2.54
N ASP A 72 -2.94 -19.40 -2.52
CA ASP A 72 -3.55 -20.10 -1.37
C ASP A 72 -2.58 -20.32 -0.20
N ALA A 73 -1.27 -20.16 -0.43
CA ALA A 73 -0.26 -20.17 0.62
C ALA A 73 -0.17 -18.84 1.37
N LEU A 74 -0.82 -17.78 0.87
CA LEU A 74 -0.87 -16.47 1.50
C LEU A 74 -2.11 -16.35 2.39
N LYS A 75 -1.95 -15.70 3.55
CA LYS A 75 -3.09 -15.32 4.41
C LYS A 75 -4.07 -14.40 3.67
N ASP A 76 -3.55 -13.61 2.74
CA ASP A 76 -4.30 -12.77 1.80
C ASP A 76 -3.46 -12.63 0.52
N ALA A 77 -4.02 -13.01 -0.63
CA ALA A 77 -3.31 -12.99 -1.92
C ALA A 77 -3.52 -11.70 -2.70
N ASN A 78 -4.34 -10.78 -2.19
CA ASN A 78 -4.75 -9.62 -2.96
C ASN A 78 -3.58 -8.63 -3.10
N ILE A 79 -3.48 -8.08 -4.31
CA ILE A 79 -2.41 -7.15 -4.66
C ILE A 79 -2.86 -5.73 -4.31
N SER A 80 -2.03 -5.03 -3.56
CA SER A 80 -2.27 -3.63 -3.21
C SER A 80 -1.96 -2.74 -4.41
N LEU A 81 -2.92 -1.90 -4.82
CA LEU A 81 -2.78 -1.00 -5.96
C LEU A 81 -2.35 0.41 -5.54
N SER A 82 -1.85 1.19 -6.50
CA SER A 82 -1.39 2.56 -6.28
C SER A 82 -2.53 3.57 -6.34
N VAL A 83 -2.29 4.79 -5.89
CA VAL A 83 -3.22 5.92 -6.10
C VAL A 83 -3.45 6.12 -7.60
N GLY A 84 -4.72 6.26 -7.99
CA GLY A 84 -5.17 6.40 -9.37
C GLY A 84 -5.69 5.10 -9.99
N ASP A 85 -5.30 3.95 -9.44
CA ASP A 85 -5.76 2.65 -9.90
C ASP A 85 -7.22 2.39 -9.50
N VAL A 86 -7.82 1.43 -10.18
CA VAL A 86 -9.21 1.02 -10.01
C VAL A 86 -9.25 -0.42 -9.54
N GLN A 87 -10.08 -0.69 -8.53
CA GLN A 87 -10.51 -2.05 -8.21
C GLN A 87 -12.02 -2.16 -8.22
N ILE A 88 -12.51 -3.37 -8.44
CA ILE A 88 -13.93 -3.69 -8.42
C ILE A 88 -14.12 -4.78 -7.38
N ALA A 89 -15.04 -4.56 -6.44
CA ALA A 89 -15.52 -5.58 -5.51
C ALA A 89 -17.04 -5.59 -5.54
N ASP A 90 -17.63 -6.77 -5.72
CA ASP A 90 -19.08 -6.98 -5.82
C ASP A 90 -19.73 -5.97 -6.79
N GLN A 91 -19.12 -5.85 -7.98
CA GLN A 91 -19.53 -4.92 -9.04
C GLN A 91 -19.65 -3.45 -8.59
N VAL A 92 -18.97 -3.06 -7.51
CA VAL A 92 -18.77 -1.67 -7.12
C VAL A 92 -17.33 -1.32 -7.41
N LYS A 93 -17.15 -0.28 -8.20
CA LYS A 93 -15.85 0.22 -8.59
C LYS A 93 -15.36 1.24 -7.58
N TYR A 94 -14.17 1.01 -7.05
CA TYR A 94 -13.45 1.91 -6.15
C TYR A 94 -12.22 2.45 -6.86
N LYS A 95 -12.08 3.77 -6.89
CA LYS A 95 -10.88 4.44 -7.42
C LYS A 95 -10.33 5.37 -6.36
N LEU A 96 -9.12 5.08 -5.86
CA LEU A 96 -8.42 5.98 -4.96
C LEU A 96 -7.88 7.17 -5.75
N LEU A 97 -8.50 8.35 -5.60
CA LEU A 97 -8.14 9.56 -6.31
C LEU A 97 -6.98 10.30 -5.63
N ASN A 98 -6.91 10.27 -4.30
CA ASN A 98 -5.87 10.93 -3.53
C ASN A 98 -5.71 10.29 -2.16
N ALA A 99 -4.49 10.32 -1.62
CA ALA A 99 -4.16 9.91 -0.26
C ALA A 99 -3.06 10.81 0.31
N ARG A 100 -3.24 11.27 1.55
CA ARG A 100 -2.20 12.01 2.29
C ARG A 100 -2.27 11.75 3.78
N ILE A 101 -1.13 11.87 4.45
CA ILE A 101 -1.01 11.84 5.92
C ILE A 101 -0.72 13.24 6.46
N ASN A 102 -1.27 13.55 7.62
CA ASN A 102 -0.87 14.72 8.41
C ASN A 102 -0.87 14.36 9.90
N GLY A 103 0.32 14.12 10.46
CA GLY A 103 0.44 13.62 11.83
C GLY A 103 -0.28 12.29 12.00
N LYS A 104 -1.26 12.24 12.90
CA LYS A 104 -2.03 11.02 13.20
C LYS A 104 -3.29 10.86 12.34
N LYS A 105 -3.45 11.67 11.29
CA LYS A 105 -4.62 11.64 10.42
C LYS A 105 -4.26 11.20 9.01
N VAL A 106 -5.11 10.36 8.44
CA VAL A 106 -5.05 9.95 7.03
C VAL A 106 -6.26 10.51 6.30
N PHE A 107 -6.02 11.19 5.18
CA PHE A 107 -7.04 11.77 4.33
C PHE A 107 -7.06 11.02 3.01
N LEU A 108 -8.23 10.53 2.62
CA LEU A 108 -8.44 9.79 1.39
C LEU A 108 -9.53 10.47 0.57
N LYS A 109 -9.36 10.46 -0.74
CA LYS A 109 -10.44 10.74 -1.67
C LYS A 109 -10.68 9.51 -2.54
N VAL A 110 -11.87 8.94 -2.46
CA VAL A 110 -12.24 7.72 -3.17
C VAL A 110 -13.46 7.99 -4.03
N GLN A 111 -13.40 7.65 -5.31
CA GLN A 111 -14.58 7.61 -6.15
C GLN A 111 -15.18 6.21 -6.08
N VAL A 112 -16.47 6.15 -5.74
CA VAL A 112 -17.27 4.92 -5.67
C VAL A 112 -18.27 4.96 -6.81
N THR A 113 -18.27 3.95 -7.69
CA THR A 113 -19.20 3.84 -8.80
C THR A 113 -19.95 2.53 -8.72
N ASN A 114 -21.28 2.58 -8.70
CA ASN A 114 -22.10 1.38 -8.75
C ASN A 114 -22.12 0.82 -10.17
N GLN A 115 -21.61 -0.39 -10.38
CA GLN A 115 -21.71 -1.11 -11.66
C GLN A 115 -22.70 -2.28 -11.59
N ARG A 116 -23.48 -2.35 -10.51
CA ARG A 116 -24.56 -3.33 -10.38
C ARG A 116 -25.78 -2.83 -11.16
N PHE A 117 -26.58 -3.77 -11.64
CA PHE A 117 -27.92 -3.51 -12.16
C PHE A 117 -28.94 -3.13 -11.07
N LYS A 118 -28.57 -3.25 -9.79
CA LYS A 118 -29.41 -2.92 -8.63
C LYS A 118 -28.88 -1.67 -7.94
N VAL A 119 -29.79 -0.94 -7.30
CA VAL A 119 -29.44 0.19 -6.42
C VAL A 119 -28.46 -0.24 -5.34
N PHE A 120 -27.49 0.62 -5.05
CA PHE A 120 -26.47 0.41 -4.04
C PHE A 120 -26.49 1.53 -3.01
N ASP A 121 -26.58 1.14 -1.74
CA ASP A 121 -26.41 2.05 -0.62
C ASP A 121 -24.97 1.94 -0.11
N PHE A 122 -24.24 3.05 -0.19
CA PHE A 122 -22.87 3.15 0.26
C PHE A 122 -22.82 3.64 1.71
N THR A 123 -22.06 2.95 2.56
CA THR A 123 -21.69 3.44 3.89
C THR A 123 -20.21 3.18 4.17
N ALA A 124 -19.45 4.24 4.38
CA ALA A 124 -18.00 4.19 4.54
C ALA A 124 -17.59 3.38 5.78
N ILE A 125 -18.35 3.44 6.87
CA ILE A 125 -17.97 2.80 8.14
C ILE A 125 -17.99 1.27 8.08
N THR A 126 -18.87 0.67 7.26
CA THR A 126 -18.92 -0.79 7.12
C THR A 126 -18.02 -1.27 5.98
N LEU A 127 -17.96 -0.49 4.90
CA LEU A 127 -17.30 -0.90 3.66
C LEU A 127 -15.83 -0.51 3.60
N LEU A 128 -15.39 0.55 4.28
CA LEU A 128 -14.04 1.09 4.14
C LEU A 128 -13.30 1.04 5.48
N LYS A 129 -12.16 0.37 5.50
CA LYS A 129 -11.27 0.30 6.66
C LYS A 129 -9.86 0.68 6.28
N VAL A 130 -9.19 1.41 7.14
CA VAL A 130 -7.81 1.84 6.92
C VAL A 130 -6.92 1.28 8.02
N TYR A 131 -5.82 0.66 7.62
CA TYR A 131 -4.86 0.03 8.52
C TYR A 131 -3.46 0.58 8.25
N GLY A 132 -2.69 0.85 9.30
CA GLY A 132 -1.24 0.96 9.24
C GLY A 132 -0.56 -0.35 9.64
N ASP A 133 0.76 -0.29 9.81
CA ASP A 133 1.58 -1.38 10.34
C ASP A 133 1.00 -2.01 11.62
N ASP A 134 1.31 -3.28 11.83
CA ASP A 134 0.96 -4.06 13.02
C ASP A 134 -0.54 -4.09 13.37
N GLY A 135 -1.40 -3.81 12.39
CA GLY A 135 -2.85 -3.80 12.57
C GLY A 135 -3.39 -2.55 13.24
N ASN A 136 -2.60 -1.49 13.35
CA ASN A 136 -3.05 -0.17 13.81
C ASN A 136 -4.19 0.32 12.90
N GLN A 137 -5.44 0.26 13.38
CA GLN A 137 -6.61 0.61 12.59
C GLN A 137 -6.98 2.08 12.82
N GLY A 138 -7.20 2.81 11.73
CA GLY A 138 -7.75 4.15 11.78
C GLY A 138 -9.24 4.12 12.08
N GLU A 139 -9.70 5.03 12.93
CA GLU A 139 -11.12 5.26 13.18
C GLU A 139 -11.64 6.32 12.21
N LEU A 140 -12.75 6.01 11.52
CA LEU A 140 -13.38 6.97 10.61
C LEU A 140 -13.87 8.17 11.43
N ASN A 141 -13.45 9.37 11.04
CA ASN A 141 -13.94 10.63 11.61
C ASN A 141 -15.14 11.12 10.79
N PRO A 142 -16.39 10.97 11.28
CA PRO A 142 -17.58 11.33 10.52
C PRO A 142 -17.79 12.86 10.42
N PHE A 143 -17.08 13.66 11.23
CA PHE A 143 -17.25 15.11 11.27
C PHE A 143 -16.42 15.84 10.21
N GLU A 144 -15.26 15.30 9.87
CA GLU A 144 -14.37 15.86 8.84
C GLU A 144 -14.52 15.14 7.48
N SER A 145 -15.17 13.98 7.46
CA SER A 145 -15.46 13.24 6.23
C SER A 145 -16.73 13.72 5.53
N ILE A 146 -16.79 13.58 4.21
CA ILE A 146 -17.89 14.01 3.34
C ILE A 146 -18.42 12.80 2.57
N ASN A 147 -19.74 12.70 2.43
CA ASN A 147 -20.44 11.61 1.74
C ASN A 147 -20.16 10.22 2.36
N THR A 148 -20.01 10.15 3.68
CA THR A 148 -19.77 8.89 4.41
C THR A 148 -20.95 7.91 4.31
N VAL A 149 -22.15 8.39 3.98
CA VAL A 149 -23.33 7.59 3.70
C VAL A 149 -24.05 8.18 2.48
N VAL A 150 -24.31 7.35 1.47
CA VAL A 150 -25.00 7.74 0.24
C VAL A 150 -25.98 6.64 -0.11
N TYR A 151 -27.26 6.97 -0.14
CA TYR A 151 -28.32 6.03 -0.49
C TYR A 151 -28.70 6.18 -1.95
N GLY A 152 -29.16 5.09 -2.56
CA GLY A 152 -29.84 5.18 -3.84
C GLY A 152 -28.92 5.33 -5.05
N LEU A 153 -27.66 4.89 -5.00
CA LEU A 153 -26.79 4.95 -6.19
C LEU A 153 -27.33 3.99 -7.25
N GLU A 154 -27.81 4.53 -8.37
CA GLU A 154 -28.28 3.76 -9.52
C GLU A 154 -27.11 3.18 -10.33
N GLU A 155 -27.41 2.40 -11.37
CA GLU A 155 -26.38 1.84 -12.23
C GLU A 155 -25.57 2.97 -12.91
N SER A 156 -24.24 2.85 -12.84
CA SER A 156 -23.26 3.84 -13.31
C SER A 156 -23.18 5.15 -12.51
N ASP A 157 -23.99 5.33 -11.47
CA ASP A 157 -23.82 6.47 -10.57
C ASP A 157 -22.47 6.43 -9.88
N ALA A 158 -21.83 7.59 -9.80
CA ALA A 158 -20.55 7.78 -9.16
C ALA A 158 -20.62 8.87 -8.09
N VAL A 159 -20.03 8.60 -6.94
CA VAL A 159 -19.87 9.57 -5.86
C VAL A 159 -18.42 9.67 -5.43
N ASP A 160 -17.94 10.90 -5.30
CA ASP A 160 -16.67 11.20 -4.68
C ASP A 160 -16.87 11.28 -3.16
N VAL A 161 -16.08 10.52 -2.42
CA VAL A 161 -16.11 10.41 -0.96
C VAL A 161 -14.78 10.89 -0.41
N ASP A 162 -14.83 11.91 0.46
CA ASP A 162 -13.66 12.41 1.18
C ASP A 162 -13.68 11.82 2.59
N LEU A 163 -12.65 11.09 2.96
CA LEU A 163 -12.58 10.35 4.21
C LEU A 163 -11.40 10.83 5.04
N VAL A 164 -11.64 10.96 6.34
CA VAL A 164 -10.62 11.26 7.34
C VAL A 164 -10.62 10.14 8.37
N PHE A 165 -9.45 9.54 8.59
CA PHE A 165 -9.24 8.52 9.61
C PHE A 165 -8.26 9.04 10.67
N ASP A 166 -8.69 8.96 11.93
CA ASP A 166 -7.88 9.29 13.09
C ASP A 166 -7.17 8.03 13.61
N PHE A 167 -5.90 8.16 13.95
CA PHE A 167 -5.09 7.08 14.52
C PHE A 167 -4.57 7.47 15.91
N GLU A 168 -4.33 6.47 16.77
CA GLU A 168 -3.70 6.71 18.08
C GLU A 168 -2.25 7.16 17.94
N GLU A 169 -1.54 6.65 16.93
CA GLU A 169 -0.16 6.99 16.58
C GLU A 169 -0.03 7.27 15.08
N SER A 170 1.02 7.99 14.67
CA SER A 170 1.24 8.30 13.25
C SER A 170 1.44 7.00 12.46
N PRO A 171 0.52 6.63 11.56
CA PRO A 171 0.59 5.34 10.89
C PRO A 171 1.67 5.34 9.80
N LYS A 172 2.12 4.13 9.44
CA LYS A 172 3.08 3.83 8.35
C LYS A 172 2.58 2.64 7.55
N ASN A 173 3.03 2.53 6.30
CA ASN A 173 2.62 1.49 5.35
C ASN A 173 1.09 1.35 5.27
N ILE A 174 0.42 2.48 5.07
CA ILE A 174 -1.03 2.49 5.19
C ILE A 174 -1.70 1.79 4.01
N GLU A 175 -2.75 1.06 4.34
CA GLU A 175 -3.57 0.28 3.44
C GLU A 175 -5.04 0.67 3.62
N LEU A 176 -5.70 1.04 2.51
CA LEU A 176 -7.16 1.11 2.44
C LEU A 176 -7.70 -0.25 2.00
N ARG A 177 -8.63 -0.79 2.77
CA ARG A 177 -9.40 -1.99 2.46
C ARG A 177 -10.84 -1.61 2.17
N CYS A 178 -11.37 -1.96 1.01
CA CYS A 178 -12.82 -1.97 0.80
C CYS A 178 -13.34 -3.40 0.95
N ILE A 179 -14.37 -3.59 1.77
CA ILE A 179 -14.91 -4.89 2.20
C ILE A 179 -16.32 -5.01 1.63
N SER A 180 -16.57 -6.07 0.86
CA SER A 180 -17.92 -6.45 0.44
C SER A 180 -18.69 -7.15 1.55
N GLU A 181 -20.01 -7.00 1.56
CA GLU A 181 -20.94 -7.68 2.50
C GLU A 181 -21.23 -9.14 2.12
N MET A 182 -20.74 -9.63 0.97
CA MET A 182 -20.91 -11.03 0.56
C MET A 182 -20.08 -12.00 1.41
N THR A 183 -20.51 -13.27 1.50
CA THR A 183 -19.72 -14.35 2.12
C THR A 183 -18.44 -14.53 1.30
N ASP A 184 -17.26 -14.53 1.95
CA ASP A 184 -15.92 -14.40 1.34
C ASP A 184 -15.65 -13.03 0.68
N GLY A 185 -16.31 -11.98 1.16
CA GLY A 185 -16.36 -10.63 0.60
C GLY A 185 -15.04 -10.17 0.00
N GLU A 186 -15.06 -10.01 -1.33
CA GLU A 186 -13.95 -9.48 -2.11
C GLU A 186 -13.38 -8.25 -1.40
N LYS A 187 -12.07 -8.30 -1.15
CA LYS A 187 -11.34 -7.20 -0.51
C LYS A 187 -10.48 -6.53 -1.55
N VAL A 188 -10.65 -5.23 -1.71
CA VAL A 188 -9.79 -4.43 -2.57
C VAL A 188 -8.82 -3.65 -1.70
N PHE A 189 -7.57 -3.56 -2.15
CA PHE A 189 -6.47 -3.02 -1.37
C PHE A 189 -5.76 -1.91 -2.13
N PHE A 190 -5.55 -0.79 -1.45
CA PHE A 190 -4.72 0.29 -1.97
C PHE A 190 -3.58 0.59 -1.00
N ARG A 191 -2.34 0.60 -1.50
CA ARG A 191 -1.17 1.01 -0.72
C ARG A 191 -0.99 2.51 -0.91
N LEU A 192 -1.01 3.23 0.19
CA LEU A 192 -0.96 4.69 0.14
C LEU A 192 0.47 5.24 -0.02
N GLY A 193 1.49 4.40 0.23
CA GLY A 193 2.89 4.68 -0.11
C GLY A 193 3.68 5.47 0.94
N PHE A 194 3.12 5.67 2.14
CA PHE A 194 3.76 6.36 3.27
C PHE A 194 3.53 5.59 4.58
#